data_AF-A0A5N1IHC6-F1
#
_entry.id   AF-A0A5N1IHC6-F1
#
_cell.length_a   1.000
_cell.length_b   1.000
_cell.length_c   1.000
_cell.angle_alpha   90.00
_cell.angle_beta   90.00
_cell.angle_gamma   90.00
#
_symmetry.space_group_name_H-M   'P 1'
#
loop_
_entity.id
_entity.type
_entity.pdbx_description
1 polymer ?
#
loop_
_entity_poly.entity_id
_entity_poly.type
_entity_poly.pdbx_seq_one_letter_code
_entity_poly.pdbx_strand_id
1 'polypeptide(L)'
;MKFYFLLFLSLFSQLSFAQCPVANSCTPGIAPAGNHIFGMGILSVTVGSGPNGFSHTTSGVTDGYQDYSCTKRATVSEGVPTAISVTTNPNVNENVRVWVDLNNNGTFEAATELLFSSTNAINHTGTFTIPVSASVVKNQVLR
;
A
#
# COMPACT_ATOMS: atom_id res chain seq x y z
N MET A 1 -6.30 -44.56 -39.79
CA MET A 1 -7.38 -43.58 -39.55
C MET A 1 -6.88 -42.59 -38.51
N LYS A 2 -6.50 -41.36 -38.90
CA LYS A 2 -5.93 -40.34 -38.00
C LYS A 2 -7.07 -39.48 -37.46
N PHE A 3 -7.26 -39.49 -36.15
CA PHE A 3 -8.25 -38.67 -35.45
C PHE A 3 -7.59 -37.35 -35.03
N TYR A 4 -8.08 -36.22 -35.53
CA TYR A 4 -7.67 -34.90 -35.08
C TYR A 4 -8.67 -34.41 -34.03
N PHE A 5 -8.18 -34.19 -32.81
CA PHE A 5 -8.95 -33.58 -31.72
C PHE A 5 -8.63 -32.08 -31.71
N LEU A 6 -9.58 -31.26 -32.19
CA LEU A 6 -9.50 -29.81 -32.10
C LEU A 6 -9.93 -29.38 -30.70
N LEU A 7 -8.95 -29.08 -29.84
CA LEU A 7 -9.18 -28.50 -28.52
C LEU A 7 -9.48 -27.00 -28.70
N PHE A 8 -10.75 -26.63 -28.61
CA PHE A 8 -11.16 -25.22 -28.60
C PHE A 8 -10.79 -24.62 -27.23
N LEU A 9 -9.69 -23.87 -27.16
CA LEU A 9 -9.32 -23.12 -25.96
C LEU A 9 -10.25 -21.91 -25.86
N SER A 10 -11.32 -22.00 -25.07
CA SER A 10 -12.14 -20.82 -24.78
C SER A 10 -11.29 -19.84 -23.96
N LEU A 11 -10.94 -18.71 -24.57
CA LEU A 11 -10.42 -17.54 -23.87
C LEU A 11 -11.54 -17.02 -22.94
N PHE A 12 -11.57 -17.52 -21.71
CA PHE A 12 -12.26 -16.83 -20.63
C PHE A 12 -11.52 -15.52 -20.41
N SER A 13 -12.11 -14.42 -20.85
CA SER A 13 -11.74 -13.09 -20.35
C SER A 13 -11.92 -13.13 -18.84
N GLN A 14 -10.81 -13.15 -18.11
CA GLN A 14 -10.84 -13.05 -16.65
C GLN A 14 -11.49 -11.71 -16.31
N LEU A 15 -12.75 -11.76 -15.87
CA LEU A 15 -13.40 -10.65 -15.20
C LEU A 15 -12.56 -10.36 -13.96
N SER A 16 -11.75 -9.30 -14.06
CA SER A 16 -11.01 -8.75 -12.93
C SER A 16 -12.03 -8.13 -11.98
N PHE A 17 -12.57 -8.95 -11.08
CA PHE A 17 -13.16 -8.41 -9.85
C PHE A 17 -12.05 -7.65 -9.15
N ALA A 18 -12.34 -6.44 -8.67
CA ALA A 18 -11.40 -5.69 -7.87
C ALA A 18 -11.06 -6.52 -6.62
N GLN A 19 -9.97 -7.29 -6.67
CA GLN A 19 -9.55 -8.08 -5.52
C GLN A 19 -8.99 -7.09 -4.49
N CYS A 20 -9.39 -7.27 -3.23
CA CYS A 20 -8.64 -6.68 -2.14
C CYS A 20 -7.33 -7.46 -1.96
N PRO A 21 -6.29 -6.84 -1.40
CA PRO A 21 -5.15 -7.60 -0.91
C PRO A 21 -5.58 -8.69 0.08
N VAL A 22 -4.71 -9.68 0.28
CA VAL A 22 -4.91 -10.70 1.33
C VAL A 22 -5.20 -10.00 2.65
N ALA A 23 -6.28 -10.38 3.34
CA ALA A 23 -6.66 -9.73 4.60
C ALA A 23 -5.57 -9.96 5.66
N ASN A 24 -5.33 -8.96 6.50
CA ASN A 24 -4.46 -9.16 7.66
C ASN A 24 -5.20 -9.98 8.74
N SER A 25 -4.46 -10.56 9.67
CA SER A 25 -5.05 -11.30 10.79
C SER A 25 -5.51 -10.40 11.95
N CYS A 26 -5.21 -9.10 11.88
CA CYS A 26 -5.42 -8.16 12.98
C CYS A 26 -6.34 -7.02 12.54
N THR A 27 -7.47 -6.86 13.24
CA THR A 27 -8.29 -5.67 13.06
C THR A 27 -7.58 -4.46 13.69
N PRO A 28 -7.46 -3.32 13.00
CA PRO A 28 -6.89 -2.13 13.59
C PRO A 28 -7.70 -1.69 14.83
N GLY A 29 -7.00 -1.40 15.93
CA GLY A 29 -7.62 -0.93 17.16
C GLY A 29 -7.87 0.59 17.17
N ILE A 30 -8.18 1.13 18.35
CA ILE A 30 -8.23 2.59 18.56
C ILE A 30 -6.82 3.19 18.59
N ALA A 31 -6.69 4.44 18.13
CA ALA A 31 -5.44 5.17 18.31
C ALA A 31 -5.20 5.46 19.82
N PRO A 32 -3.95 5.56 20.28
CA PRO A 32 -3.64 5.84 21.68
C PRO A 32 -4.25 7.17 22.16
N ALA A 33 -4.93 7.16 23.32
CA ALA A 33 -5.60 8.36 23.86
C ALA A 33 -4.65 9.57 24.04
N GLY A 34 -3.39 9.31 24.42
CA GLY A 34 -2.36 10.34 24.57
C GLY A 34 -2.00 11.07 23.27
N ASN A 35 -2.39 10.52 22.11
CA ASN A 35 -2.11 11.14 20.81
C ASN A 35 -3.09 12.26 20.48
N HIS A 36 -4.28 12.26 21.08
CA HIS A 36 -5.35 13.22 20.78
C HIS A 36 -4.96 14.65 21.15
N ILE A 37 -4.23 14.85 22.26
CA ILE A 37 -3.83 16.19 22.73
C ILE A 37 -2.84 16.88 21.78
N PHE A 38 -2.14 16.10 20.96
CA PHE A 38 -1.19 16.60 19.96
C PHE A 38 -1.77 16.54 18.54
N GLY A 39 -2.96 15.96 18.37
CA GLY A 39 -3.55 15.74 17.05
C GLY A 39 -2.73 14.84 16.14
N MET A 40 -1.96 13.89 16.69
CA MET A 40 -1.08 13.00 15.91
C MET A 40 -1.85 12.11 14.93
N GLY A 41 -1.16 11.35 14.09
CA GLY A 41 -1.77 10.42 13.14
C GLY A 41 -1.45 10.80 11.70
N ILE A 42 -2.09 10.16 10.73
CA ILE A 42 -1.80 10.37 9.29
C ILE A 42 -2.92 11.20 8.67
N LEU A 43 -2.72 12.51 8.51
CA LEU A 43 -3.70 13.41 7.91
C LEU A 43 -3.76 13.33 6.38
N SER A 44 -2.64 13.02 5.72
CA SER A 44 -2.64 12.80 4.27
C SER A 44 -1.58 11.80 3.81
N VAL A 45 -1.90 11.06 2.76
CA VAL A 45 -0.97 10.20 2.02
C VAL A 45 -1.15 10.45 0.54
N THR A 46 -0.05 10.66 -0.18
CA THR A 46 -0.01 10.61 -1.64
C THR A 46 1.07 9.66 -2.11
N VAL A 47 0.75 8.88 -3.14
CA VAL A 47 1.68 7.96 -3.81
C VAL A 47 1.55 8.17 -5.31
N GLY A 48 2.66 8.48 -5.97
CA GLY A 48 2.69 8.79 -7.40
C GLY A 48 1.79 9.97 -7.78
N SER A 49 1.38 10.00 -9.04
CA SER A 49 0.52 11.05 -9.59
C SER A 49 -0.28 10.55 -10.79
N GLY A 50 -1.32 11.30 -11.17
CA GLY A 50 -2.14 10.97 -12.35
C GLY A 50 -3.04 9.75 -12.12
N PRO A 51 -3.47 9.05 -13.18
CA PRO A 51 -4.47 7.98 -13.08
C PRO A 51 -4.01 6.73 -12.33
N ASN A 52 -2.69 6.56 -12.17
CA ASN A 52 -2.08 5.45 -11.43
C ASN A 52 -1.71 5.82 -10.00
N GLY A 53 -1.83 7.10 -9.63
CA GLY A 53 -1.50 7.58 -8.30
C GLY A 53 -2.64 7.35 -7.29
N PHE A 54 -2.31 7.56 -6.02
CA PHE A 54 -3.24 7.54 -4.91
C PHE A 54 -3.08 8.83 -4.10
N SER A 55 -4.21 9.37 -3.62
CA SER A 55 -4.25 10.48 -2.67
C SER A 55 -5.42 10.29 -1.73
N HIS A 56 -5.19 10.44 -0.43
CA HIS A 56 -6.22 10.35 0.59
C HIS A 56 -5.90 11.21 1.81
N THR A 57 -6.94 11.74 2.42
CA THR A 57 -6.87 12.54 3.64
C THR A 57 -7.77 11.94 4.70
N THR A 58 -7.37 12.06 5.97
CA THR A 58 -8.12 11.56 7.13
C THR A 58 -8.21 12.65 8.20
N SER A 59 -8.98 12.41 9.25
CA SER A 59 -9.03 13.27 10.45
C SER A 59 -7.93 12.95 11.48
N GLY A 60 -6.90 12.19 11.08
CA GLY A 60 -5.75 11.83 11.92
C GLY A 60 -6.17 10.92 13.07
N VAL A 61 -5.68 11.20 14.28
CA VAL A 61 -6.01 10.44 15.51
C VAL A 61 -7.51 10.31 15.76
N THR A 62 -8.33 11.25 15.29
CA THR A 62 -9.81 11.18 15.45
C THR A 62 -10.42 10.02 14.66
N ASP A 63 -9.84 9.68 13.51
CA ASP A 63 -10.28 8.52 12.72
C ASP A 63 -9.74 7.21 13.30
N GLY A 64 -8.68 7.26 14.11
CA GLY A 64 -8.02 6.06 14.63
C GLY A 64 -7.23 5.31 13.56
N TYR A 65 -6.97 4.03 13.78
CA TYR A 65 -6.37 3.18 12.76
C TYR A 65 -7.43 2.74 11.75
N GLN A 66 -7.09 2.79 10.46
CA GLN A 66 -8.02 2.58 9.35
C GLN A 66 -7.47 1.58 8.34
N ASP A 67 -8.37 0.89 7.65
CA ASP A 67 -8.06 -0.02 6.54
C ASP A 67 -8.74 0.47 5.27
N TYR A 68 -7.92 0.81 4.26
CA TYR A 68 -8.38 1.27 2.95
C TYR A 68 -7.98 0.30 1.81
N SER A 69 -7.44 -0.88 2.13
CA SER A 69 -6.83 -1.80 1.16
C SER A 69 -7.80 -2.26 0.06
N CYS A 70 -9.10 -2.29 0.33
CA CYS A 70 -10.13 -2.62 -0.66
C CYS A 70 -10.56 -1.44 -1.53
N THR A 71 -10.50 -0.21 -1.02
CA THR A 71 -11.16 0.96 -1.63
C THR A 71 -10.20 1.94 -2.28
N LYS A 72 -8.91 1.84 -1.94
CA LYS A 72 -7.85 2.74 -2.37
C LYS A 72 -6.60 1.96 -2.76
N ARG A 73 -5.95 2.38 -3.85
CA ARG A 73 -4.69 1.79 -4.33
C ARG A 73 -3.97 2.74 -5.27
N ALA A 74 -2.66 2.56 -5.37
CA ALA A 74 -1.85 3.07 -6.48
C ALA A 74 -1.37 1.89 -7.34
N THR A 75 -1.08 2.18 -8.61
CA THR A 75 -0.41 1.23 -9.50
C THR A 75 1.02 1.71 -9.70
N VAL A 76 1.98 0.88 -9.30
CA VAL A 76 3.42 1.16 -9.39
C VAL A 76 4.12 0.11 -10.25
N SER A 77 5.22 0.51 -10.89
CA SER A 77 6.05 -0.39 -11.70
C SER A 77 7.33 -0.72 -10.96
N GLU A 78 7.79 -1.97 -11.06
CA GLU A 78 9.10 -2.37 -10.54
C GLU A 78 10.23 -1.56 -11.16
N GLY A 79 11.27 -1.28 -10.37
CA GLY A 79 12.43 -0.49 -10.79
C GLY A 79 12.15 0.99 -11.04
N VAL A 80 10.90 1.46 -10.98
CA VAL A 80 10.53 2.86 -11.19
C VAL A 80 10.39 3.58 -9.84
N PRO A 81 11.20 4.61 -9.56
CA PRO A 81 11.02 5.43 -8.38
C PRO A 81 9.64 6.10 -8.39
N THR A 82 8.88 5.87 -7.33
CA THR A 82 7.55 6.42 -7.13
C THR A 82 7.59 7.43 -5.99
N ALA A 83 7.12 8.65 -6.24
CA ALA A 83 7.05 9.69 -5.22
C ALA A 83 6.04 9.33 -4.12
N ILE A 84 6.36 9.67 -2.87
CA ILE A 84 5.48 9.51 -1.72
C ILE A 84 5.50 10.78 -0.88
N SER A 85 4.34 11.17 -0.37
CA SER A 85 4.19 12.20 0.66
C SER A 85 3.25 11.72 1.74
N VAL A 86 3.64 11.88 3.00
CA VAL A 86 2.79 11.64 4.16
C VAL A 86 2.82 12.88 5.04
N THR A 87 1.65 13.44 5.36
CA THR A 87 1.52 14.50 6.37
C THR A 87 0.90 13.90 7.62
N THR A 88 1.52 14.12 8.77
CA THR A 88 1.06 13.52 10.03
C THR A 88 0.19 14.48 10.84
N ASN A 89 0.79 15.45 11.53
CA ASN A 89 0.07 16.43 12.34
C ASN A 89 0.80 17.79 12.34
N PRO A 90 0.16 18.90 12.77
CA PRO A 90 0.79 20.21 12.75
C PRO A 90 1.64 20.56 13.99
N ASN A 91 1.62 19.75 15.06
CA ASN A 91 2.09 20.15 16.39
C ASN A 91 3.39 19.46 16.83
N VAL A 92 3.60 18.20 16.43
CA VAL A 92 4.73 17.36 16.86
C VAL A 92 5.27 16.57 15.70
N ASN A 93 6.58 16.35 15.70
CA ASN A 93 7.22 15.52 14.71
C ASN A 93 6.96 14.03 14.97
N GLU A 94 6.65 13.27 13.92
CA GLU A 94 6.40 11.82 13.99
C GLU A 94 7.46 11.03 13.21
N ASN A 95 7.39 9.70 13.32
CA ASN A 95 8.18 8.77 12.52
C ASN A 95 7.23 7.99 11.61
N VAL A 96 7.51 7.99 10.32
CA VAL A 96 6.72 7.26 9.32
C VAL A 96 7.54 6.13 8.72
N ARG A 97 6.87 5.00 8.55
CA ARG A 97 7.40 3.80 7.89
C ARG A 97 6.32 3.31 6.93
N VAL A 98 6.75 2.87 5.76
CA VAL A 98 5.86 2.34 4.73
C VAL A 98 6.45 1.02 4.27
N TRP A 99 5.62 -0.01 4.38
CA TRP A 99 5.95 -1.35 3.94
C TRP A 99 5.07 -1.74 2.76
N VAL A 100 5.57 -2.68 1.94
CA VAL A 100 4.77 -3.38 0.94
C VAL A 100 5.01 -4.88 1.09
N ASP A 101 3.93 -5.66 1.22
CA ASP A 101 4.00 -7.13 1.30
C ASP A 101 4.29 -7.68 -0.12
N LEU A 102 5.56 -7.66 -0.49
CA LEU A 102 6.07 -7.88 -1.84
C LEU A 102 5.89 -9.34 -2.26
N ASN A 103 6.02 -10.27 -1.31
CA ASN A 103 5.86 -11.69 -1.55
C ASN A 103 4.42 -12.19 -1.31
N ASN A 104 3.53 -11.30 -0.86
CA ASN A 104 2.11 -11.54 -0.58
C ASN A 104 1.89 -12.71 0.41
N ASN A 105 2.77 -12.85 1.42
CA ASN A 105 2.78 -14.00 2.32
C ASN A 105 1.92 -13.82 3.58
N GLY A 106 1.42 -12.60 3.85
CA GLY A 106 0.67 -12.34 5.07
C GLY A 106 1.41 -11.47 6.09
N THR A 107 2.73 -11.33 5.99
CA THR A 107 3.63 -10.76 7.01
C THR A 107 4.57 -9.74 6.38
N PHE A 108 4.91 -8.68 7.11
CA PHE A 108 5.90 -7.71 6.64
C PHE A 108 7.32 -8.09 7.08
N GLU A 109 8.24 -8.23 6.13
CA GLU A 109 9.66 -8.43 6.41
C GLU A 109 10.45 -7.12 6.36
N ALA A 110 10.85 -6.62 7.53
CA ALA A 110 11.55 -5.33 7.64
C ALA A 110 12.82 -5.20 6.77
N ALA A 111 13.51 -6.30 6.46
CA ALA A 111 14.74 -6.29 5.67
C ALA A 111 14.51 -6.07 4.17
N THR A 112 13.34 -6.47 3.65
CA THR A 112 13.05 -6.49 2.20
C THR A 112 11.84 -5.66 1.82
N GLU A 113 10.96 -5.38 2.77
CA GLU A 113 9.64 -4.82 2.51
C GLU A 113 9.43 -3.44 3.12
N LEU A 114 10.36 -2.94 3.95
CA LEU A 114 10.37 -1.54 4.36
C LEU A 114 10.89 -0.68 3.21
N LEU A 115 9.99 -0.06 2.44
CA LEU A 115 10.36 0.67 1.22
C LEU A 115 10.55 2.17 1.43
N PHE A 116 9.98 2.73 2.51
CA PHE A 116 10.20 4.12 2.87
C PHE A 116 10.24 4.31 4.38
N SER A 117 11.15 5.17 4.83
CA SER A 117 11.32 5.54 6.22
C SER A 117 11.67 7.01 6.32
N SER A 118 10.97 7.72 7.18
CA SER A 118 11.25 9.11 7.52
C SER A 118 11.04 9.32 9.01
N THR A 119 11.83 10.19 9.62
CA THR A 119 11.87 10.37 11.07
C THR A 119 11.86 11.83 11.43
N ASN A 120 11.24 12.14 12.57
CA ASN A 120 11.24 13.45 13.18
C ASN A 120 10.78 14.57 12.21
N ALA A 121 9.62 14.39 11.57
CA ALA A 121 9.04 15.41 10.69
C ALA A 121 7.50 15.42 10.78
N ILE A 122 6.92 16.50 10.26
CA ILE A 122 5.47 16.65 10.02
C ILE A 122 5.12 16.22 8.59
N ASN A 123 5.95 16.63 7.63
CA ASN A 123 5.83 16.29 6.22
C ASN A 123 6.94 15.31 5.85
N HIS A 124 6.56 14.10 5.46
CA HIS A 124 7.45 13.02 5.06
C HIS A 124 7.38 12.84 3.55
N THR A 125 8.33 13.42 2.83
CA THR A 125 8.39 13.34 1.37
C THR A 125 9.61 12.53 0.93
N GLY A 126 9.46 11.75 -0.13
CA GLY A 126 10.57 11.07 -0.77
C GLY A 126 10.13 10.23 -1.95
N THR A 127 10.90 9.19 -2.24
CA THR A 127 10.56 8.18 -3.22
C THR A 127 10.76 6.80 -2.62
N PHE A 128 10.03 5.83 -3.15
CA PHE A 128 10.31 4.41 -2.94
C PHE A 128 10.33 3.69 -4.29
N THR A 129 10.95 2.52 -4.34
CA THR A 129 11.04 1.71 -5.55
C THR A 129 10.70 0.27 -5.22
N ILE A 130 9.81 -0.33 -6.00
CA ILE A 130 9.56 -1.77 -5.92
C ILE A 130 10.78 -2.49 -6.54
N PRO A 131 11.46 -3.39 -5.82
CA PRO A 131 12.66 -4.05 -6.33
C PRO A 131 12.33 -4.96 -7.52
N VAL A 132 13.25 -5.05 -8.47
CA VAL A 132 13.16 -6.03 -9.57
C VAL A 132 13.67 -7.37 -9.05
N SER A 133 12.76 -8.23 -8.59
CA SER A 133 13.09 -9.55 -8.03
C SER A 133 12.03 -10.58 -8.40
N ALA A 134 12.44 -11.85 -8.52
CA ALA A 134 11.53 -12.97 -8.74
C ALA A 134 10.60 -13.25 -7.54
N SER A 135 10.96 -12.77 -6.35
CA SER A 135 10.14 -12.90 -5.14
C SER A 135 8.98 -11.90 -5.09
N VAL A 136 8.96 -10.88 -5.95
CA VAL A 136 7.91 -9.87 -5.99
C VAL A 136 6.72 -10.40 -6.79
N VAL A 137 5.56 -10.45 -6.16
CA VAL A 137 4.30 -10.78 -6.81
C VAL A 137 3.84 -9.60 -7.67
N LYS A 138 3.50 -9.87 -8.93
CA LYS A 138 3.14 -8.85 -9.93
C LYS A 138 1.69 -9.00 -10.38
N ASN A 139 1.12 -7.92 -10.91
CA ASN A 139 -0.26 -7.87 -11.43
C ASN A 139 -1.31 -8.32 -10.39
N GLN A 140 -1.02 -8.13 -9.12
CA GLN A 140 -1.91 -8.37 -8.00
C GLN A 140 -1.92 -7.14 -7.10
N VAL A 141 -3.00 -6.99 -6.34
CA VAL A 141 -3.11 -5.94 -5.33
C VAL A 141 -2.39 -6.43 -4.08
N LEU A 142 -1.36 -5.70 -3.67
CA LEU A 142 -0.56 -5.95 -2.47
C LEU A 142 -0.96 -4.96 -1.37
N ARG A 143 -0.54 -5.25 -0.14
CA ARG A 143 -0.70 -4.34 1.01
C ARG A 143 0.48 -3.41 1.14
#